data_AF-A0A1H6F5S2-F1
#
_entry.id   AF-A0A1H6F5S2-F1
#
_cell.length_a   1.000
_cell.length_b   1.000
_cell.length_c   1.000
_cell.angle_alpha   90.00
_cell.angle_beta   90.00
_cell.angle_gamma   90.00
#
_symmetry.space_group_name_H-M   'P 1'
#
loop_
_entity.id
_entity.type
_entity.pdbx_description
1 polymer ?
#
loop_
_entity_poly.entity_id
_entity_poly.type
_entity_poly.pdbx_seq_one_letter_code
_entity_poly.pdbx_strand_id
1 'polypeptide(L)' 'MALINCKECNHQVSNKADKCPQCGYPIRLRVKEIRKSSLEIKGTLLDC' A
#
# COMPACT_ATOMS: atom_id res chain seq x y z
N MET A 1 -12.35 -7.79 -15.37
CA MET A 1 -11.02 -7.98 -14.74
C MET A 1 -10.48 -6.60 -14.40
N ALA A 2 -9.98 -6.37 -13.18
CA ALA A 2 -9.40 -5.08 -12.81
C ALA A 2 -7.87 -5.16 -12.91
N LEU A 3 -7.28 -4.31 -13.73
CA LEU A 3 -5.84 -4.08 -13.72
C LEU A 3 -5.58 -2.95 -12.71
N ILE A 4 -4.56 -3.12 -11.88
CA ILE A 4 -4.08 -2.13 -10.93
C ILE A 4 -2.71 -1.62 -11.39
N ASN A 5 -2.36 -0.41 -11.01
CA ASN A 5 -1.01 0.11 -11.25
C ASN A 5 -0.08 -0.33 -10.12
N CYS A 6 1.05 -0.91 -10.48
CA CYS A 6 2.14 -1.19 -9.55
C CYS A 6 2.65 0.13 -8.95
N LYS A 7 2.83 0.21 -7.63
CA LYS A 7 3.29 1.43 -6.96
C LYS A 7 4.77 1.74 -7.21
N GLU A 8 5.56 0.74 -7.56
CA GLU A 8 7.00 0.92 -7.84
C GLU A 8 7.25 1.35 -9.28
N CYS A 9 6.80 0.55 -10.25
CA CYS A 9 7.12 0.79 -11.66
C CYS A 9 5.97 1.42 -12.46
N ASN A 10 4.82 1.67 -11.82
CA ASN A 10 3.60 2.20 -12.46
C ASN A 10 3.02 1.32 -13.59
N HIS A 11 3.57 0.12 -13.80
CA HIS A 11 3.09 -0.83 -14.78
C HIS A 11 1.70 -1.37 -14.42
N GLN A 12 0.87 -1.61 -15.43
CA GLN A 12 -0.45 -2.19 -15.24
C GLN A 12 -0.33 -3.69 -14.99
N VAL A 13 -0.79 -4.14 -13.82
CA VAL A 13 -0.72 -5.54 -13.39
C VAL A 13 -2.10 -6.05 -12.99
N SER A 14 -2.33 -7.34 -13.14
CA SER A 14 -3.60 -7.94 -12.74
C SER A 14 -3.79 -7.86 -11.23
N ASN A 15 -4.99 -7.48 -10.77
CA ASN A 15 -5.33 -7.47 -9.34
C ASN A 15 -5.23 -8.87 -8.67
N LYS A 16 -5.07 -9.94 -9.45
CA LYS A 16 -4.83 -11.31 -8.99
C LYS A 16 -3.36 -11.71 -8.98
N ALA A 17 -2.46 -10.88 -9.52
CA ALA A 17 -1.04 -11.20 -9.59
C ALA A 17 -0.41 -11.25 -8.20
N ASP A 18 0.46 -12.24 -7.96
CA ASP A 18 1.18 -12.37 -6.69
C ASP A 18 2.25 -11.28 -6.53
N LYS A 19 2.95 -11.03 -7.65
CA LYS A 19 3.98 -10.00 -7.82
C LYS A 19 3.88 -9.36 -9.20
N CYS A 20 4.39 -8.15 -9.32
CA CYS A 20 4.50 -7.43 -10.57
C CYS A 20 5.49 -8.17 -11.49
N PRO A 21 5.09 -8.61 -12.69
CA PRO A 21 5.99 -9.31 -13.61
C PRO A 21 7.07 -8.39 -14.19
N GLN A 22 6.90 -7.06 -14.12
CA GLN A 22 7.82 -6.10 -14.73
C GLN A 22 8.96 -5.67 -13.79
N CYS A 23 8.72 -5.61 -12.48
CA CYS A 23 9.73 -5.19 -11.50
C CYS A 23 9.94 -6.18 -10.35
N GLY A 24 9.07 -7.18 -10.21
CA GLY A 24 9.11 -8.14 -9.10
C GLY A 24 8.39 -7.67 -7.81
N TYR A 25 7.82 -6.46 -7.78
CA TYR A 25 7.17 -5.91 -6.59
C TYR A 25 5.98 -6.78 -6.13
N PRO A 26 5.91 -7.20 -4.86
CA PRO A 26 4.88 -8.10 -4.38
C PRO A 26 3.53 -7.39 -4.20
N ILE A 27 2.57 -7.73 -5.07
CA ILE A 27 1.24 -7.11 -5.15
C ILE A 27 0.27 -7.74 -4.14
N ARG A 28 0.45 -9.03 -3.86
CA ARG A 28 -0.46 -9.84 -3.04
C ARG A 28 -0.02 -9.93 -1.58
N LEU A 29 0.79 -8.96 -1.13
CA LEU A 29 0.94 -8.66 0.28
C LEU A 29 -0.36 -8.04 0.77
N ARG A 30 -1.32 -8.93 1.06
CA ARG A 30 -2.58 -8.63 1.73
C ARG A 30 -2.36 -7.56 2.79
N VAL A 31 -2.91 -6.37 2.57
CA VAL A 31 -3.77 -5.61 3.48
C VAL A 31 -3.83 -6.20 4.91
N LYS A 32 -2.72 -6.16 5.65
CA LYS A 32 -2.68 -6.53 7.07
C LYS A 32 -2.25 -5.38 7.97
N GLU A 33 -1.86 -4.23 7.43
CA GLU A 33 -1.35 -3.13 8.27
C GLU A 33 -1.98 -1.75 8.04
N ILE A 34 -3.01 -1.63 7.20
CA ILE A 34 -3.89 -0.43 7.20
C ILE A 34 -5.18 -0.72 7.99
N ARG A 35 -5.04 -1.44 9.12
CA ARG A 35 -5.94 -1.33 10.27
C ARG A 35 -5.22 -0.69 11.47
N LYS A 36 -4.04 -0.08 11.28
CA LYS A 36 -3.56 0.93 12.22
C LYS A 36 -4.11 2.31 11.84
N SER A 37 -5.44 2.39 11.77
CA SER A 37 -6.16 3.64 12.05
C SER A 37 -6.14 3.84 13.58
N SER A 38 -4.95 4.01 14.13
CA SER A 38 -4.67 4.48 15.49
C SER A 38 -3.19 4.84 15.54
N LEU A 39 -2.79 5.81 14.71
CA LEU A 39 -1.96 6.86 15.29
C LEU A 39 -2.77 8.13 15.13
N GLU A 40 -3.72 8.22 16.05
CA GLU A 40 -4.47 9.41 16.35
C GLU A 40 -3.55 10.63 16.31
N ILE A 41 -3.85 11.51 15.36
CA ILE A 41 -3.50 12.91 15.42
C ILE A 41 -4.12 13.46 16.72
N LYS A 42 -3.31 13.86 17.71
CA LYS A 42 -3.45 15.09 18.53
C LYS A 42 -2.05 15.36 19.11
N GLY A 43 -1.31 16.36 18.69
CA GLY A 43 -1.72 17.76 18.67
C GLY A 43 -1.08 18.43 19.90
N THR A 44 -0.10 19.29 19.61
CA THR A 44 0.30 20.49 20.37
C THR A 44 0.74 20.27 21.82
N LEU A 45 2.03 20.42 22.11
CA LEU A 45 2.53 21.68 22.70
C LEU A 45 1.62 22.14 23.85
N LEU A 46 1.92 21.63 25.05
CA LEU A 46 1.71 22.36 26.29
C LEU A 46 3.11 22.59 26.84
N ASP A 47 3.72 23.63 26.29
CA ASP A 47 4.34 24.72 27.04
C ASP A 47 4.30 24.55 28.57
N CYS A 48 5.50 24.42 29.13
CA CYS A 48 5.82 25.00 30.44
C CYS A 48 6.69 26.23 30.20
#